data_AF-A0A7Y5D9P1-F1
#
_entry.id   AF-A0A7Y5D9P1-F1
#
_cell.length_a   1.000
_cell.length_b   1.000
_cell.length_c   1.000
_cell.angle_alpha   90.00
_cell.angle_beta   90.00
_cell.angle_gamma   90.00
#
_symmetry.space_group_name_H-M   'P 1'
#
loop_
_entity.id
_entity.type
_entity.pdbx_description
1 polymer ?
#
loop_
_entity_poly.entity_id
_entity_poly.type
_entity_poly.pdbx_seq_one_letter_code
_entity_poly.pdbx_strand_id
1 'polypeptide(L)'
;MKSISAKSKGLITGTMMIIISICIYLVKKGFDNQLQYITYSTYVAGILWAMFAFKKETDNTATFKQYFAEGFKCFIVVTLMMVLFTLIFILLHPELKEQMATLMRAELVTMKDITPLDIENRIAAAKKFFLPGYIMGAILGYLFIGALITLVAAGFLSATKKN
;
A
#
# COMPACT_ATOMS: atom_id res chain seq x y z
N MET A 1 -5.23 26.25 17.12
CA MET A 1 -5.94 25.04 16.64
C MET A 1 -5.03 23.84 16.90
N LYS A 2 -5.50 22.80 17.60
CA LYS A 2 -4.68 21.62 17.93
C LYS A 2 -4.35 20.87 16.64
N SER A 3 -3.06 20.75 16.28
CA SER A 3 -2.69 20.10 15.04
C SER A 3 -2.94 18.59 15.10
N ILE A 4 -3.42 18.03 14.00
CA ILE A 4 -3.68 16.59 13.87
C ILE A 4 -2.34 15.88 13.71
N SER A 5 -2.00 14.94 14.59
CA SER A 5 -0.73 14.20 14.52
C SER A 5 -0.57 13.39 13.22
N ALA A 6 0.66 13.12 12.74
CA ALA A 6 0.87 12.25 11.58
C ALA A 6 0.21 10.86 11.72
N LYS A 7 0.14 10.30 12.93
CA LYS A 7 -0.53 9.02 13.17
C LYS A 7 -2.03 9.12 12.87
N SER A 8 -2.67 10.20 13.34
CA SER A 8 -4.08 10.48 13.08
C SER A 8 -4.35 10.74 11.59
N LYS A 9 -3.45 11.46 10.91
CA LYS A 9 -3.52 11.64 9.44
C LYS A 9 -3.36 10.31 8.70
N GLY A 10 -2.48 9.44 9.19
CA GLY A 10 -2.33 8.06 8.71
C GLY A 10 -3.60 7.22 8.92
N LEU A 11 -4.24 7.31 10.08
CA LEU A 11 -5.53 6.65 10.34
C LEU A 11 -6.61 7.10 9.37
N ILE A 12 -6.74 8.41 9.14
CA ILE A 12 -7.72 8.97 8.20
C ILE A 12 -7.44 8.47 6.77
N THR A 13 -6.17 8.52 6.36
CA THR A 13 -5.74 8.06 5.02
C THR A 13 -6.02 6.57 4.84
N GLY A 14 -5.64 5.74 5.81
CA GLY A 14 -5.87 4.30 5.76
C GLY A 14 -7.36 3.95 5.73
N THR A 15 -8.19 4.61 6.54
CA THR A 15 -9.65 4.42 6.49
C THR A 15 -10.22 4.79 5.12
N MET A 16 -9.79 5.93 4.55
CA MET A 16 -10.24 6.35 3.23
C MET A 16 -9.82 5.35 2.14
N MET A 17 -8.58 4.84 2.19
CA MET A 17 -8.10 3.81 1.27
C MET A 17 -8.92 2.53 1.38
N ILE A 18 -9.28 2.09 2.59
CA ILE A 18 -10.12 0.90 2.80
C ILE A 18 -11.51 1.11 2.19
N ILE A 19 -12.14 2.26 2.44
CA ILE A 19 -13.46 2.58 1.87
C ILE A 19 -13.40 2.57 0.35
N ILE A 20 -12.42 3.24 -0.25
CA ILE A 20 -12.23 3.28 -1.71
C ILE A 20 -12.01 1.86 -2.26
N SER A 21 -11.18 1.05 -1.59
CA SER A 21 -10.90 -0.32 -2.00
C SER A 21 -12.16 -1.20 -2.00
N ILE A 22 -13.01 -1.07 -0.98
CA ILE A 22 -14.29 -1.78 -0.90
C ILE A 22 -15.22 -1.31 -2.01
N CYS A 23 -15.36 0.01 -2.23
CA CYS A 23 -16.19 0.55 -3.30
C CYS A 23 -15.75 0.04 -4.68
N ILE A 24 -14.45 0.03 -4.97
CA ILE A 24 -13.90 -0.50 -6.23
C ILE A 24 -14.23 -1.99 -6.37
N TYR A 25 -14.03 -2.77 -5.30
CA TYR A 25 -14.35 -4.18 -5.32
C TYR A 25 -15.82 -4.45 -5.61
N LEU A 26 -16.74 -3.69 -5.01
CA LEU A 26 -18.18 -3.82 -5.27
C LEU A 26 -18.55 -3.51 -6.73
N VAL A 27 -17.87 -2.53 -7.35
CA VAL A 27 -18.14 -2.12 -8.75
C VAL A 27 -17.49 -3.06 -9.77
N LYS A 28 -16.26 -3.52 -9.51
CA LYS A 28 -15.46 -4.27 -10.49
C LYS A 28 -15.36 -5.77 -10.20
N LYS A 29 -15.84 -6.22 -9.04
CA LYS A 29 -15.73 -7.61 -8.54
C LYS A 29 -14.30 -8.14 -8.49
N GLY A 30 -13.31 -7.25 -8.36
CA GLY A 30 -11.90 -7.61 -8.33
C GLY A 30 -11.00 -6.42 -8.03
N PHE A 31 -9.75 -6.70 -7.65
CA PHE A 31 -8.73 -5.67 -7.37
C PHE A 31 -7.80 -5.39 -8.55
N ASP A 32 -7.74 -6.27 -9.55
CA ASP A 32 -6.91 -6.06 -10.73
C ASP A 32 -7.60 -5.15 -11.75
N ASN A 33 -7.66 -3.85 -11.43
CA ASN A 33 -8.21 -2.86 -12.32
C ASN A 33 -7.61 -1.46 -12.09
N GLN A 34 -7.71 -0.62 -13.11
CA GLN A 34 -7.15 0.73 -13.10
C GLN A 34 -7.74 1.65 -12.02
N LEU A 35 -8.92 1.36 -11.46
CA LEU A 35 -9.46 2.19 -10.39
C LEU A 35 -8.63 2.11 -9.10
N GLN A 36 -7.79 1.07 -8.94
CA GLN A 36 -6.86 1.01 -7.81
C GLN A 36 -5.84 2.14 -7.79
N TYR A 37 -5.57 2.79 -8.94
CA TYR A 37 -4.75 4.00 -8.95
C TYR A 37 -5.34 5.12 -8.11
N ILE A 38 -6.65 5.13 -7.87
CA ILE A 38 -7.31 6.06 -6.95
C ILE A 38 -6.85 5.77 -5.52
N THR A 39 -6.91 4.51 -5.09
CA THR A 39 -6.42 4.07 -3.76
C THR A 39 -4.95 4.45 -3.56
N TYR A 40 -4.09 4.20 -4.55
CA TYR A 40 -2.67 4.58 -4.49
C TYR A 40 -2.46 6.10 -4.51
N SER A 41 -3.26 6.85 -5.25
CA SER A 41 -3.21 8.31 -5.25
C SER A 41 -3.61 8.89 -3.89
N THR A 42 -4.63 8.31 -3.25
CA THR A 42 -5.03 8.66 -1.87
C THR A 42 -3.90 8.39 -0.89
N TYR A 43 -3.18 7.28 -1.04
CA TYR A 43 -2.02 6.97 -0.22
C TYR A 43 -0.93 8.05 -0.32
N VAL A 44 -0.53 8.41 -1.55
CA VAL A 44 0.47 9.46 -1.81
C VAL A 44 0.00 10.80 -1.24
N ALA A 45 -1.25 11.18 -1.53
CA ALA A 45 -1.84 12.42 -1.06
C ALA A 45 -1.86 12.52 0.47
N GLY A 46 -2.19 11.43 1.17
CA GLY A 46 -2.20 11.38 2.63
C GLY A 46 -0.82 11.56 3.26
N ILE A 47 0.22 10.96 2.67
CA ILE A 47 1.62 11.14 3.10
C ILE A 47 2.03 12.60 2.90
N LEU A 48 1.82 13.14 1.70
CA LEU A 48 2.16 14.52 1.38
C LEU A 48 1.42 15.51 2.29
N TRP A 49 0.13 15.29 2.52
CA TRP A 49 -0.67 16.10 3.43
C TRP A 49 -0.07 16.12 4.84
N ALA A 50 0.37 14.98 5.37
CA ALA A 50 1.02 14.91 6.68
C ALA A 50 2.28 15.78 6.74
N MET A 51 3.13 15.71 5.72
CA MET A 51 4.40 16.45 5.65
C MET A 51 4.19 17.95 5.41
N PHE A 52 3.26 18.33 4.54
CA PHE A 52 2.93 19.74 4.29
C PHE A 52 2.27 20.42 5.50
N ALA A 53 1.39 19.69 6.22
CA ALA A 53 0.84 20.19 7.48
C ALA A 53 1.96 20.41 8.51
N PHE A 54 2.89 19.47 8.64
CA PHE A 54 4.03 19.59 9.54
C PHE A 54 4.99 20.74 9.17
N LYS A 55 5.18 21.01 7.87
CA LYS A 55 5.93 22.20 7.42
C LYS A 55 5.30 23.50 7.95
N LYS A 56 3.97 23.60 7.89
CA LYS A 56 3.23 24.77 8.41
C LYS A 56 3.33 24.87 9.94
N GLU A 57 3.31 23.74 10.63
CA GLU A 57 3.42 23.69 12.11
C GLU A 57 4.82 24.05 12.63
N THR A 58 5.85 23.91 11.79
CA THR A 58 7.25 24.18 12.16
C THR A 58 7.78 25.49 11.56
N ASP A 59 6.89 26.35 11.04
CA ASP A 59 7.24 27.60 10.34
C ASP A 59 8.34 27.40 9.28
N ASN A 60 8.33 26.24 8.61
CA ASN A 60 9.30 25.85 7.59
C ASN A 60 10.76 25.81 8.09
N THR A 61 10.99 25.51 9.36
CA THR A 61 12.33 25.40 9.96
C THR A 61 12.81 23.95 10.13
N ALA A 62 11.92 22.98 9.94
CA ALA A 62 12.21 21.56 10.13
C ALA A 62 13.30 21.03 9.18
N THR A 63 14.08 20.07 9.70
CA THR A 63 15.14 19.37 8.98
C THR A 63 14.61 18.22 8.14
N PHE A 64 15.41 17.74 7.18
CA PHE A 64 15.12 16.53 6.40
C PHE A 64 14.70 15.35 7.29
N LYS A 65 15.47 15.07 8.36
CA LYS A 65 15.21 13.97 9.29
C LYS A 65 13.83 14.11 9.96
N GLN A 66 13.42 15.32 10.31
CA GLN A 66 12.12 15.57 10.93
C GLN A 66 10.97 15.37 9.92
N TYR A 67 11.11 15.85 8.68
CA TYR A 67 10.13 15.58 7.63
C TYR A 67 10.00 14.09 7.33
N PHE A 68 11.14 13.39 7.20
CA PHE A 68 11.13 11.96 6.95
C PHE A 68 10.46 11.19 8.10
N ALA A 69 10.78 11.52 9.35
CA ALA A 69 10.16 10.91 10.52
C ALA A 69 8.65 11.16 10.56
N GLU A 70 8.18 12.31 10.10
CA GLU A 70 6.75 12.63 10.07
C GLU A 70 6.01 11.85 8.98
N GLY A 71 6.57 11.75 7.76
CA GLY A 71 6.03 10.89 6.71
C GLY A 71 6.03 9.41 7.12
N PHE A 72 7.10 8.95 7.76
CA PHE A 72 7.23 7.58 8.30
C PHE A 72 6.09 7.23 9.26
N LYS A 73 5.81 8.09 10.25
CA LYS A 73 4.71 7.87 11.20
C LYS A 73 3.35 7.79 10.51
N CYS A 74 3.16 8.51 9.40
CA CYS A 74 1.92 8.46 8.63
C CYS A 74 1.82 7.13 7.88
N PHE A 75 2.81 6.80 7.05
CA PHE A 75 2.70 5.66 6.15
C PHE A 75 2.81 4.31 6.86
N ILE A 76 3.48 4.23 8.02
CA ILE A 76 3.53 2.99 8.81
C ILE A 76 2.16 2.63 9.37
N VAL A 77 1.39 3.63 9.80
CA VAL A 77 0.01 3.45 10.29
C VAL A 77 -0.89 2.97 9.14
N VAL A 78 -0.80 3.62 7.98
CA VAL A 78 -1.54 3.18 6.79
C VAL A 78 -1.19 1.75 6.40
N THR A 79 0.10 1.39 6.42
CA THR A 79 0.57 0.04 6.10
C THR A 79 -0.07 -1.00 7.02
N LEU A 80 -0.04 -0.77 8.34
CA LEU A 80 -0.66 -1.67 9.30
C LEU A 80 -2.17 -1.85 9.04
N MET A 81 -2.87 -0.75 8.75
CA MET A 81 -4.29 -0.80 8.42
C MET A 81 -4.57 -1.60 7.14
N MET A 82 -3.80 -1.36 6.08
CA MET A 82 -3.99 -2.07 4.81
C MET A 82 -3.64 -3.55 4.90
N VAL A 83 -2.66 -3.92 5.72
CA VAL A 83 -2.31 -5.32 6.00
C VAL A 83 -3.43 -6.02 6.76
N LEU A 84 -3.98 -5.38 7.81
CA LEU A 84 -5.13 -5.92 8.55
C LEU A 84 -6.35 -6.06 7.64
N PHE A 85 -6.64 -5.05 6.82
CA PHE A 85 -7.69 -5.11 5.82
C PHE A 85 -7.49 -6.28 4.85
N THR A 86 -6.29 -6.43 4.29
CA THR A 86 -5.95 -7.52 3.36
C THR A 86 -6.15 -8.89 4.00
N LEU A 87 -5.70 -9.05 5.25
CA LEU A 87 -5.86 -10.29 6.01
C LEU A 87 -7.34 -10.62 6.21
N ILE A 88 -8.13 -9.67 6.72
CA ILE A 88 -9.57 -9.87 6.92
C ILE A 88 -10.26 -10.18 5.59
N PHE A 89 -9.90 -9.46 4.53
CA PHE A 89 -10.50 -9.61 3.21
C PHE A 89 -10.27 -11.01 2.63
N ILE A 90 -9.05 -11.54 2.71
CA ILE A 90 -8.71 -12.89 2.25
C ILE A 90 -9.42 -13.96 3.08
N LEU A 91 -9.56 -13.76 4.40
CA LEU A 91 -10.28 -14.70 5.26
C LEU A 91 -11.79 -14.73 4.94
N LEU A 92 -12.36 -13.59 4.52
CA LEU A 92 -13.77 -13.50 4.12
C LEU A 92 -14.04 -14.06 2.72
N HIS A 93 -13.02 -14.10 1.85
CA HIS A 93 -13.13 -14.55 0.46
C HIS A 93 -12.10 -15.66 0.15
N PRO A 94 -12.26 -16.86 0.73
CA PRO A 94 -11.33 -17.97 0.52
C PRO A 94 -11.24 -18.41 -0.95
N GLU A 95 -12.27 -18.13 -1.76
CA GLU A 95 -12.31 -18.40 -3.19
C GLU A 95 -11.23 -17.68 -3.98
N LEU A 96 -10.71 -16.55 -3.48
CA LEU A 96 -9.65 -15.78 -4.15
C LEU A 96 -8.39 -16.62 -4.35
N LYS A 97 -8.08 -17.50 -3.41
CA LYS A 97 -6.93 -18.41 -3.52
C LYS A 97 -7.04 -19.30 -4.75
N GLU A 98 -8.22 -19.83 -5.02
CA GLU A 98 -8.47 -20.73 -6.16
C GLU A 98 -8.55 -19.95 -7.48
N GLN A 99 -9.17 -18.76 -7.46
CA GLN A 99 -9.21 -17.87 -8.63
C GLN A 99 -7.79 -17.46 -9.05
N MET A 100 -6.96 -17.03 -8.11
CA MET A 100 -5.57 -16.63 -8.38
C MET A 100 -4.72 -17.81 -8.88
N ALA A 101 -4.91 -19.01 -8.32
CA ALA A 101 -4.25 -20.21 -8.83
C ALA A 101 -4.66 -20.55 -10.27
N THR A 102 -5.92 -20.31 -10.63
CA THR A 102 -6.44 -20.52 -12.00
C THR A 102 -5.84 -19.51 -12.97
N LEU A 103 -5.78 -18.23 -12.59
CA LEU A 103 -5.13 -17.19 -13.38
C LEU A 103 -3.63 -17.48 -13.59
N MET A 104 -2.92 -17.84 -12.52
CA MET A 104 -1.52 -18.23 -12.59
C MET A 104 -1.31 -19.44 -13.51
N ARG A 105 -2.20 -20.43 -13.47
CA ARG A 105 -2.15 -21.58 -14.39
C ARG A 105 -2.27 -21.15 -15.84
N ALA A 106 -3.25 -20.29 -16.13
CA ALA A 106 -3.46 -19.78 -17.48
C ALA A 106 -2.22 -19.05 -18.00
N GLU A 107 -1.55 -18.26 -17.15
CA GLU A 107 -0.31 -17.58 -17.50
C GLU A 107 0.85 -18.56 -17.74
N LEU A 108 1.07 -19.52 -16.84
CA LEU A 108 2.17 -20.50 -16.95
C LEU A 108 2.07 -21.39 -18.19
N VAL A 109 0.86 -21.74 -18.63
CA VAL A 109 0.65 -22.54 -19.85
C VAL A 109 1.08 -21.78 -21.11
N THR A 110 1.08 -20.44 -21.07
CA THR A 110 1.55 -19.62 -22.20
C THR A 110 3.08 -19.45 -22.24
N MET A 111 3.78 -19.79 -21.16
CA MET A 111 5.23 -19.69 -21.09
C MET A 111 5.88 -20.84 -21.87
N LYS A 112 6.89 -20.49 -22.68
CA LYS A 112 7.75 -21.51 -23.32
C LYS A 112 8.59 -22.21 -22.24
N ASP A 113 8.93 -23.47 -22.49
CA ASP A 113 9.88 -24.26 -21.68
C ASP A 113 9.45 -24.59 -20.24
N ILE A 114 8.14 -24.63 -19.97
CA ILE A 114 7.58 -25.12 -18.71
C ILE A 114 6.89 -26.47 -18.93
N THR A 115 7.29 -27.49 -18.17
CA THR A 115 6.65 -28.81 -18.23
C THR A 115 5.31 -28.82 -17.47
N PRO A 116 4.35 -29.71 -17.79
CA PRO A 116 3.11 -29.84 -17.03
C PRO A 116 3.33 -30.09 -15.53
N LEU A 117 4.35 -30.88 -15.18
CA LEU A 117 4.73 -31.15 -13.79
C LEU A 117 5.21 -29.89 -13.08
N ASP A 118 6.00 -29.04 -13.76
CA ASP A 118 6.45 -27.77 -13.20
C ASP A 118 5.29 -26.79 -12.96
N ILE A 119 4.28 -26.78 -13.85
CA ILE A 119 3.06 -25.97 -13.68
C ILE A 119 2.34 -26.39 -12.38
N GLU A 120 2.13 -27.69 -12.19
CA GLU A 120 1.44 -28.21 -11.01
C GLU A 120 2.21 -27.91 -9.71
N ASN A 121 3.53 -28.11 -9.73
CA ASN A 121 4.39 -27.80 -8.59
C ASN A 121 4.34 -26.30 -8.22
N ARG A 122 4.38 -25.41 -9.22
CA ARG A 122 4.30 -23.96 -9.00
C ARG A 122 2.94 -23.55 -8.45
N ILE A 123 1.84 -24.08 -8.98
CA ILE A 123 0.49 -23.79 -8.49
C ILE A 123 0.30 -24.31 -7.06
N ALA A 124 0.78 -25.52 -6.76
CA ALA A 124 0.71 -26.08 -5.42
C ALA A 124 1.48 -25.22 -4.41
N ALA A 125 2.69 -24.77 -4.77
CA ALA A 125 3.47 -23.84 -3.98
C ALA A 125 2.76 -22.49 -3.79
N ALA A 126 2.22 -21.90 -4.86
CA ALA A 126 1.49 -20.64 -4.82
C ALA A 126 0.26 -20.72 -3.90
N LYS A 127 -0.52 -21.81 -3.98
CA LYS A 127 -1.65 -22.06 -3.09
C LYS A 127 -1.22 -22.21 -1.62
N LYS A 128 -0.09 -22.87 -1.36
CA LYS A 128 0.45 -23.05 -0.01
C LYS A 128 0.91 -21.73 0.60
N PHE A 129 1.61 -20.91 -0.18
CA PHE A 129 2.16 -19.64 0.26
C PHE A 129 1.28 -18.44 -0.06
N PHE A 130 0.04 -18.65 -0.50
CA PHE A 130 -0.87 -17.59 -0.93
C PHE A 130 -1.02 -16.49 0.12
N LEU A 131 -1.46 -16.85 1.33
CA LEU A 131 -1.70 -15.88 2.41
C LEU A 131 -0.40 -15.20 2.89
N PRO A 132 0.68 -15.92 3.24
CA PRO A 132 1.96 -15.29 3.60
C PRO A 132 2.52 -14.40 2.49
N GLY A 133 2.43 -14.85 1.23
CA GLY A 133 2.90 -14.11 0.06
C GLY A 133 2.13 -12.82 -0.18
N TYR A 134 0.80 -12.85 -0.08
CA TYR A 134 -0.04 -11.66 -0.25
C TYR A 134 0.19 -10.63 0.87
N ILE A 135 0.27 -11.09 2.12
CA ILE A 135 0.56 -10.21 3.26
C ILE A 135 1.95 -9.59 3.11
N MET A 136 2.96 -10.39 2.75
CA MET A 136 4.32 -9.89 2.53
C MET A 136 4.37 -8.88 1.39
N GLY A 137 3.69 -9.18 0.27
CA GLY A 137 3.57 -8.28 -0.86
C GLY A 137 2.92 -6.94 -0.48
N ALA A 138 1.85 -6.97 0.32
CA ALA A 138 1.22 -5.76 0.84
C ALA A 138 2.17 -4.97 1.75
N ILE A 139 2.82 -5.62 2.73
CA ILE A 139 3.78 -4.97 3.63
C ILE A 139 4.90 -4.30 2.83
N LEU A 140 5.58 -5.05 1.98
CA LEU A 140 6.72 -4.54 1.22
C LEU A 140 6.30 -3.45 0.23
N GLY A 141 5.17 -3.62 -0.45
CA GLY A 141 4.64 -2.64 -1.41
C GLY A 141 4.37 -1.30 -0.76
N TYR A 142 3.61 -1.27 0.35
CA TYR A 142 3.31 -0.03 1.05
C TYR A 142 4.55 0.57 1.72
N LEU A 143 5.38 -0.22 2.42
CA LEU A 143 6.58 0.30 3.06
C LEU A 143 7.56 0.90 2.04
N PHE A 144 7.78 0.22 0.92
CA PHE A 144 8.73 0.67 -0.11
C PHE A 144 8.25 1.97 -0.77
N ILE A 145 7.00 2.00 -1.24
CA ILE A 145 6.43 3.19 -1.89
C ILE A 145 6.32 4.35 -0.90
N GLY A 146 5.86 4.08 0.33
CA GLY A 146 5.75 5.08 1.39
C GLY A 146 7.10 5.69 1.75
N ALA A 147 8.15 4.87 1.86
CA ALA A 147 9.50 5.33 2.11
C ALA A 147 10.04 6.19 0.95
N LEU A 148 9.82 5.77 -0.30
CA LEU A 148 10.27 6.52 -1.48
C LEU A 148 9.59 7.89 -1.59
N ILE A 149 8.26 7.95 -1.45
CA ILE A 149 7.50 9.22 -1.46
C ILE A 149 7.99 10.13 -0.33
N THR A 150 8.13 9.58 0.87
CA THR A 150 8.57 10.34 2.05
C THR A 150 9.99 10.88 1.86
N LEU A 151 10.90 10.08 1.30
CA LEU A 151 12.28 10.49 1.03
C LEU A 151 12.32 11.65 0.03
N VAL A 152 11.62 11.52 -1.09
CA VAL A 152 11.54 12.55 -2.14
C VAL A 152 10.93 13.83 -1.56
N ALA A 153 9.78 13.74 -0.90
CA ALA A 153 9.10 14.88 -0.31
C ALA A 153 9.94 15.55 0.79
N ALA A 154 10.61 14.79 1.66
CA ALA A 154 11.47 15.34 2.69
C ALA A 154 12.65 16.13 2.09
N GLY A 155 13.23 15.63 0.99
CA GLY A 155 14.26 16.31 0.23
C GLY A 155 13.78 17.69 -0.24
N PHE A 156 12.66 17.74 -0.97
CA PHE A 156 12.09 18.99 -1.46
C PHE A 156 11.68 19.97 -0.34
N LEU A 157 11.05 19.47 0.73
CA LEU A 157 10.58 20.34 1.82
C LEU A 157 11.72 20.90 2.65
N SER A 158 12.82 20.15 2.80
CA SER A 158 14.02 20.61 3.51
C SER A 158 14.85 21.61 2.72
N ALA A 159 14.88 21.49 1.38
CA ALA A 159 15.57 22.44 0.51
C ALA A 159 14.91 23.82 0.46
N THR A 160 13.62 23.90 0.78
CA THR A 160 12.84 25.16 0.77
C THR A 160 12.82 25.86 2.14
N LYS A 161 13.71 25.47 3.06
CA LYS A 161 13.82 26.06 4.40
C LYS A 161 14.05 27.58 4.31
N LYS A 162 13.30 28.35 5.08
CA LYS A 162 13.47 29.81 5.15
C LYS A 162 14.76 30.09 5.93
N ASN A 163 15.72 30.76 5.28
CA ASN A 163 16.91 31.31 5.94
C ASN A 163 16.50 32.37 6.95
#